data_AF-A0A7X9JIK0-F1
#
_entry.id   AF-A0A7X9JIK0-F1
#
_cell.length_a   1.000
_cell.length_b   1.000
_cell.length_c   1.000
_cell.angle_alpha   90.00
_cell.angle_beta   90.00
_cell.angle_gamma   90.00
#
_symmetry.space_group_name_H-M   'P 1'
#
loop_
_entity.id
_entity.type
_entity.pdbx_description
1 polymer ?
#
loop_
_entity_poly.entity_id
_entity_poly.type
_entity_poly.pdbx_seq_one_letter_code
_entity_poly.pdbx_strand_id
1 'polypeptide(L)'
;MKRKVLFFSILTLMLFNLVSFSQENSINSLKTAPFIFYGTVVSETPFKSNNDFYISYIIKIVTIYKGENKINTGTVNLIIKSPFAWNITEEGYIIYDKEENNYASSEDEENAIHPLTLGVGISGIYVCQSLTKDIDLIPVIQTDNKIVIEPICNTSDCYFKKIEKTTYNKENKEFIENVSIKGFGNKFDSWEELLKNLKKEGIISNNIEIKKKEESVLDVVIQNEFLYKQRVKNAQIRQQFLDERIRKSKTQLQTKEKANEGITFEITNQQPTNGNQYYEFDIIVNGSSSNTYIDNTAFVIQYNTIPFGTNIVANNNITITRGTNYNTTTYIDPMTIMTDDSNNSFRFGIGSDYNAGTWNRPLLTPTTQILAHVKMKILNCTDASDLLFIDIANVSFVTLYTLTSTEDPMNSFLQYDDVEYIQPASYALCPSPIITNVYPNPITSGTNSVLTIEGFNFGSVRDTGQIWMPNDDGGSALIKHFDYIDYQSWNDNEIKFIVPSRVDTLFASGYEKGVGSGYLTVCRSDGAKGIYSVPIQITYANMNISIAKNTPSYQKIPLRVIADYLDTTKYFSLDSSIYNDPAKDIAVKEAFHHWTCATLINWNIKDSVQIQHSADNICAIYLEDSYHGNPLAKT
;
A
#
# COMPACT_ATOMS: atom_id res chain seq x y z
N MET A 1 -58.22 5.30 -49.20
CA MET A 1 -56.74 5.16 -49.05
C MET A 1 -56.03 6.46 -48.67
N LYS A 2 -56.42 7.65 -49.19
CA LYS A 2 -55.74 8.93 -48.90
C LYS A 2 -55.80 9.44 -47.43
N ARG A 3 -56.79 9.04 -46.62
CA ARG A 3 -56.92 9.46 -45.22
C ARG A 3 -56.02 8.71 -44.23
N LYS A 4 -55.59 7.48 -44.56
CA LYS A 4 -54.68 6.69 -43.71
C LYS A 4 -53.20 7.04 -43.93
N VAL A 5 -52.84 7.54 -45.11
CA VAL A 5 -51.48 8.00 -45.41
C VAL A 5 -51.18 9.32 -44.69
N LEU A 6 -52.15 10.25 -44.63
CA LEU A 6 -51.98 11.52 -43.90
C LEU A 6 -51.78 11.31 -42.38
N PHE A 7 -52.47 10.32 -41.79
CA PHE A 7 -52.35 10.00 -40.36
C PHE A 7 -51.00 9.34 -40.02
N PHE A 8 -50.49 8.48 -40.91
CA PHE A 8 -49.17 7.87 -40.74
C PHE A 8 -48.04 8.89 -40.90
N SER A 9 -48.17 9.85 -41.82
CA SER A 9 -47.19 10.93 -41.99
C SER A 9 -47.17 11.91 -40.83
N ILE A 10 -48.31 12.22 -40.21
CA ILE A 10 -48.37 13.09 -39.03
C ILE A 10 -47.80 12.37 -37.79
N LEU A 11 -48.07 11.07 -37.63
CA LEU A 11 -47.54 10.27 -36.51
C LEU A 11 -46.02 10.07 -36.61
N THR A 12 -45.47 9.88 -37.82
CA THR A 12 -44.01 9.82 -38.03
C THR A 12 -43.34 11.19 -37.88
N LEU A 13 -43.99 12.30 -38.25
CA LEU A 13 -43.47 13.64 -37.99
C LEU A 13 -43.51 14.01 -36.49
N MET A 14 -44.51 13.54 -35.75
CA MET A 14 -44.59 13.68 -34.28
C MET A 14 -43.51 12.85 -33.58
N LEU A 15 -43.29 11.60 -34.02
CA LEU A 15 -42.25 10.71 -33.48
C LEU A 15 -40.82 11.20 -33.82
N PHE A 16 -40.61 11.79 -35.01
CA PHE A 16 -39.32 12.41 -35.33
C PHE A 16 -39.07 13.69 -34.52
N ASN A 17 -40.08 14.51 -34.24
CA ASN A 17 -39.92 15.69 -33.38
C ASN A 17 -39.66 15.32 -31.91
N LEU A 18 -40.23 14.22 -31.40
CA LEU A 18 -40.00 13.74 -30.03
C LEU A 18 -38.60 13.14 -29.83
N VAL A 19 -38.06 12.39 -30.80
CA VAL A 19 -36.70 11.85 -30.70
C VAL A 19 -35.64 12.96 -30.89
N SER A 20 -35.92 13.93 -31.75
CA SER A 20 -35.01 15.07 -32.01
C SER A 20 -34.91 16.05 -30.83
N PHE A 21 -35.96 16.17 -30.00
CA PHE A 21 -35.93 17.03 -28.81
C PHE A 21 -35.10 16.48 -27.63
N SER A 22 -34.76 15.18 -27.64
CA SER A 22 -34.03 14.55 -26.52
C SER A 22 -32.50 14.58 -26.67
N GLN A 23 -31.96 14.65 -27.89
CA GLN A 23 -30.51 14.59 -28.13
C GLN A 23 -29.85 15.95 -28.43
N GLU A 24 -30.53 16.92 -29.04
CA GLU A 24 -29.92 18.23 -29.36
C GLU A 24 -29.77 19.18 -28.15
N ASN A 25 -30.37 18.85 -26.99
CA ASN A 25 -30.40 19.74 -25.82
C ASN A 25 -29.48 19.33 -24.64
N SER A 26 -28.81 18.16 -24.66
CA SER A 26 -28.10 17.67 -23.47
C SER A 26 -26.68 18.25 -23.30
N ILE A 27 -25.94 18.53 -24.38
CA ILE A 27 -24.59 19.11 -24.31
C ILE A 27 -24.64 20.64 -24.22
N ASN A 28 -25.63 21.29 -24.85
CA ASN A 28 -25.75 22.75 -24.80
C ASN A 28 -26.12 23.26 -23.40
N SER A 29 -26.88 22.49 -22.62
CA SER A 29 -27.18 22.81 -21.21
C SER A 29 -25.94 22.74 -20.30
N LEU A 30 -24.92 21.95 -20.65
CA LEU A 30 -23.64 21.94 -19.91
C LEU A 30 -22.88 23.27 -20.06
N LYS A 31 -23.02 23.95 -21.20
CA LYS A 31 -22.32 25.22 -21.47
C LYS A 31 -22.82 26.34 -20.56
N THR A 32 -24.10 26.30 -20.17
CA THR A 32 -24.72 27.31 -19.31
C THR A 32 -24.46 27.08 -17.82
N ALA A 33 -24.02 25.88 -17.43
CA ALA A 33 -23.72 25.56 -16.04
C ALA A 33 -22.61 26.45 -15.47
N PRO A 34 -22.84 27.20 -14.37
CA PRO A 34 -21.80 28.00 -13.74
C PRO A 34 -20.81 27.15 -12.92
N PHE A 35 -21.20 25.96 -12.48
CA PHE A 35 -20.38 25.07 -11.68
C PHE A 35 -20.28 23.69 -12.34
N ILE A 36 -19.05 23.22 -12.53
CA ILE A 36 -18.76 21.84 -12.97
C ILE A 36 -17.61 21.34 -12.12
N PHE A 37 -17.82 20.25 -11.40
CA PHE A 37 -16.80 19.73 -10.48
C PHE A 37 -16.94 18.21 -10.31
N TYR A 38 -15.82 17.55 -10.03
CA TYR A 38 -15.80 16.18 -9.54
C TYR A 38 -15.88 16.18 -8.02
N GLY A 39 -16.72 15.30 -7.47
CA GLY A 39 -16.84 15.13 -6.03
C GLY A 39 -17.51 13.83 -5.64
N THR A 40 -17.65 13.63 -4.34
CA THR A 40 -18.28 12.44 -3.75
C THR A 40 -19.34 12.85 -2.74
N VAL A 41 -20.51 12.20 -2.78
CA VAL A 41 -21.57 12.39 -1.78
C VAL A 41 -21.09 11.87 -0.43
N VAL A 42 -21.03 12.73 0.59
CA VAL A 42 -20.59 12.41 1.96
C VAL A 42 -21.78 12.11 2.86
N SER A 43 -22.86 12.85 2.68
CA SER A 43 -24.10 12.63 3.41
C SER A 43 -25.29 13.07 2.57
N GLU A 44 -26.44 12.50 2.88
CA GLU A 44 -27.72 12.90 2.33
C GLU A 44 -28.70 13.14 3.48
N THR A 45 -29.57 14.14 3.34
CA THR A 45 -30.54 14.49 4.37
C THR A 45 -31.84 14.90 3.69
N PRO A 46 -32.88 14.05 3.75
CA PRO A 46 -34.19 14.43 3.24
C PRO A 46 -34.82 15.48 4.15
N PHE A 47 -35.52 16.44 3.55
CA PHE A 47 -36.26 17.47 4.29
C PHE A 47 -37.46 17.96 3.48
N LYS A 48 -38.42 18.61 4.14
CA LYS A 48 -39.66 19.09 3.54
C LYS A 48 -39.70 20.61 3.63
N SER A 49 -40.06 21.28 2.53
CA SER A 49 -40.20 22.74 2.48
C SER A 49 -41.36 23.09 1.54
N ASN A 50 -42.25 23.99 1.94
CA ASN A 50 -43.38 24.46 1.12
C ASN A 50 -44.20 23.35 0.43
N ASN A 51 -44.49 22.28 1.18
CA ASN A 51 -45.18 21.05 0.73
C ASN A 51 -44.44 20.19 -0.30
N ASP A 52 -43.25 20.60 -0.73
CA ASP A 52 -42.37 19.82 -1.59
C ASP A 52 -41.35 19.03 -0.74
N PHE A 53 -40.96 17.86 -1.25
CA PHE A 53 -39.91 17.04 -0.67
C PHE A 53 -38.59 17.36 -1.33
N TYR A 54 -37.53 17.45 -0.54
CA TYR A 54 -36.17 17.73 -0.98
C TYR A 54 -35.19 16.76 -0.36
N ILE A 55 -34.02 16.64 -0.99
CA ILE A 55 -32.86 15.98 -0.42
C ILE A 55 -31.68 16.97 -0.50
N SER A 56 -31.02 17.17 0.63
CA SER A 56 -29.76 17.90 0.74
C SER A 56 -28.62 16.89 0.70
N TYR A 57 -27.74 17.01 -0.28
CA TYR A 57 -26.53 16.22 -0.41
C TYR A 57 -25.33 17.08 -0.06
N ILE A 58 -24.50 16.58 0.85
CA ILE A 58 -23.19 17.20 1.10
C ILE A 58 -22.20 16.53 0.17
N ILE A 59 -21.70 17.27 -0.80
CA ILE A 59 -20.71 16.78 -1.76
C ILE A 59 -19.35 17.32 -1.38
N LYS A 60 -18.37 16.43 -1.21
CA LYS A 60 -16.97 16.82 -1.10
C LYS A 60 -16.39 17.01 -2.49
N ILE A 61 -16.21 18.26 -2.89
CA ILE A 61 -15.56 18.70 -4.10
C ILE A 61 -14.07 18.38 -4.02
N VAL A 62 -13.60 17.60 -4.99
CA VAL A 62 -12.19 17.22 -5.15
C VAL A 62 -11.53 18.05 -6.25
N THR A 63 -12.20 18.16 -7.39
CA THR A 63 -11.67 18.88 -8.56
C THR A 63 -12.73 19.82 -9.09
N ILE A 64 -12.39 21.09 -9.31
CA ILE A 64 -13.29 22.05 -9.95
C ILE A 64 -12.85 22.18 -11.41
N TYR A 65 -13.79 21.98 -12.34
CA TYR A 65 -13.55 22.16 -13.77
C TYR A 65 -14.12 23.48 -14.31
N LYS A 66 -15.09 24.07 -13.59
CA LYS A 66 -15.70 25.36 -13.89
C LYS A 66 -16.28 25.98 -12.62
N GLY A 67 -16.01 27.26 -12.38
CA GLY A 67 -16.53 28.01 -11.22
C GLY A 67 -15.52 28.25 -10.09
N GLU A 68 -14.22 28.07 -10.32
CA GLU A 68 -13.13 28.23 -9.32
C GLU A 68 -13.11 29.59 -8.59
N ASN A 69 -13.73 30.62 -9.15
CA ASN A 69 -13.85 31.95 -8.51
C ASN A 69 -15.01 32.07 -7.51
N LYS A 70 -15.83 31.02 -7.36
CA LYS A 70 -17.08 31.04 -6.60
C LYS A 70 -17.26 29.82 -5.68
N ILE A 71 -16.56 28.72 -5.97
CA ILE A 71 -16.50 27.52 -5.13
C ILE A 71 -15.04 27.09 -4.98
N ASN A 72 -14.72 26.48 -3.84
CA ASN A 72 -13.42 25.90 -3.50
C ASN A 72 -13.56 24.38 -3.33
N THR A 73 -12.43 23.68 -3.38
CA THR A 73 -12.36 22.28 -2.92
C THR A 73 -12.79 22.19 -1.45
N GLY A 74 -13.45 21.10 -1.06
CA GLY A 74 -14.10 20.99 0.24
C GLY A 74 -15.57 20.62 0.09
N THR A 75 -16.39 20.82 1.11
CA THR A 75 -17.81 20.44 1.11
C THR A 75 -18.70 21.52 0.51
N VAL A 76 -19.76 21.12 -0.21
CA VAL A 76 -20.83 21.99 -0.73
C VAL A 76 -22.18 21.32 -0.52
N ASN A 77 -23.23 22.12 -0.29
CA ASN A 77 -24.59 21.64 -0.15
C ASN A 77 -25.32 21.68 -1.51
N LEU A 78 -25.67 20.50 -2.05
CA LEU A 78 -26.48 20.32 -3.24
C LEU A 78 -27.90 19.95 -2.86
N ILE A 79 -28.87 20.77 -3.25
CA ILE A 79 -30.29 20.53 -2.97
C ILE A 79 -31.01 20.09 -4.23
N ILE A 80 -31.80 19.02 -4.09
CA ILE A 80 -32.59 18.45 -5.19
C ILE A 80 -34.03 18.26 -4.71
N LYS A 81 -35.00 18.68 -5.52
CA LYS A 81 -36.41 18.36 -5.29
C LYS A 81 -36.63 16.87 -5.55
N SER A 82 -37.15 16.16 -4.56
CA SER A 82 -37.60 14.77 -4.69
C SER A 82 -39.00 14.75 -5.31
N PRO A 83 -39.22 13.98 -6.37
CA PRO A 83 -40.57 13.74 -6.89
C PRO A 83 -41.38 12.76 -6.01
N PHE A 84 -40.73 12.10 -5.04
CA PHE A 84 -41.36 11.13 -4.16
C PHE A 84 -41.49 11.66 -2.72
N ALA A 85 -42.61 11.34 -2.09
CA ALA A 85 -42.77 11.45 -0.65
C ALA A 85 -41.89 10.40 0.07
N TRP A 86 -41.39 10.75 1.25
CA TRP A 86 -40.67 9.85 2.15
C TRP A 86 -41.40 9.76 3.49
N ASN A 87 -41.26 8.63 4.19
CA ASN A 87 -41.70 8.49 5.57
C ASN A 87 -40.49 8.27 6.50
N ILE A 88 -40.59 8.80 7.72
CA ILE A 88 -39.62 8.55 8.79
C ILE A 88 -40.12 7.36 9.59
N THR A 89 -39.31 6.30 9.68
CA THR A 89 -39.52 5.14 10.55
C THR A 89 -38.54 5.18 11.71
N GLU A 90 -38.73 4.32 12.73
CA GLU A 90 -37.76 4.15 13.83
C GLU A 90 -36.37 3.69 13.32
N GLU A 91 -36.29 3.14 12.11
CA GLU A 91 -35.06 2.66 11.45
C GLU A 91 -34.42 3.69 10.49
N GLY A 92 -35.01 4.88 10.34
CA GLY A 92 -34.57 5.93 9.40
C GLY A 92 -35.63 6.30 8.36
N TYR A 93 -35.26 7.10 7.36
CA TYR A 93 -36.18 7.50 6.29
C TYR A 93 -36.27 6.42 5.20
N ILE A 94 -37.49 6.11 4.76
CA ILE A 94 -37.76 5.23 3.62
C ILE A 94 -38.29 6.09 2.47
N ILE A 95 -37.59 6.04 1.34
CA ILE A 95 -38.07 6.60 0.07
C ILE A 95 -38.92 5.50 -0.57
N TYR A 96 -40.21 5.76 -0.80
CA TYR A 96 -41.12 4.77 -1.37
C TYR A 96 -40.78 4.47 -2.83
N ASP A 97 -40.51 3.21 -3.14
CA ASP A 97 -40.55 2.71 -4.52
C ASP A 97 -42.01 2.42 -4.93
N LYS A 98 -42.31 2.59 -6.21
CA LYS A 98 -43.66 2.84 -6.76
C LYS A 98 -44.63 1.64 -6.70
N GLU A 99 -44.24 0.49 -6.14
CA GLU A 99 -45.08 -0.72 -6.23
C GLU A 99 -46.30 -0.74 -5.28
N GLU A 100 -46.44 0.20 -4.32
CA GLU A 100 -47.52 0.12 -3.32
C GLU A 100 -48.47 1.34 -3.16
N ASN A 101 -48.41 2.41 -3.97
CA ASN A 101 -49.28 3.60 -3.74
C ASN A 101 -50.22 4.01 -4.89
N ASN A 102 -51.53 3.96 -4.61
CA ASN A 102 -52.68 4.35 -5.45
C ASN A 102 -52.96 5.87 -5.54
N TYR A 103 -52.00 6.74 -5.22
CA TYR A 103 -52.25 8.18 -5.03
C TYR A 103 -51.57 9.13 -6.03
N ALA A 104 -50.90 8.62 -7.08
CA ALA A 104 -50.42 9.46 -8.17
C ALA A 104 -51.49 9.57 -9.28
N SER A 105 -51.94 10.78 -9.61
CA SER A 105 -52.79 11.02 -10.77
C SER A 105 -52.05 10.72 -12.07
N SER A 106 -52.73 10.08 -13.02
CA SER A 106 -52.18 9.63 -14.31
C SER A 106 -51.62 10.74 -15.21
N GLU A 107 -51.80 12.02 -14.86
CA GLU A 107 -51.22 13.16 -15.59
C GLU A 107 -49.75 13.45 -15.24
N ASP A 108 -49.24 12.92 -14.11
CA ASP A 108 -47.84 13.10 -13.69
C ASP A 108 -46.90 11.96 -14.15
N GLU A 109 -47.45 10.91 -14.78
CA GLU A 109 -46.69 9.69 -15.12
C GLU A 109 -45.72 9.86 -16.30
N GLU A 110 -45.96 10.82 -17.20
CA GLU A 110 -45.05 11.10 -18.33
C GLU A 110 -43.89 12.05 -17.95
N ASN A 111 -43.98 12.72 -16.80
CA ASN A 111 -43.00 13.71 -16.33
C ASN A 111 -42.24 13.30 -15.05
N ALA A 112 -42.56 12.16 -14.43
CA ALA A 112 -41.91 11.67 -13.21
C ALA A 112 -40.53 11.05 -13.51
N ILE A 113 -39.56 11.90 -13.84
CA ILE A 113 -38.16 11.51 -13.99
C ILE A 113 -37.58 11.27 -12.60
N HIS A 114 -37.03 10.06 -12.37
CA HIS A 114 -36.40 9.67 -11.10
C HIS A 114 -35.47 10.76 -10.55
N PRO A 115 -35.47 11.05 -9.23
CA PRO A 115 -34.50 11.96 -8.66
C PRO A 115 -33.10 11.43 -8.92
N LEU A 116 -32.13 12.34 -8.89
CA LEU A 116 -30.71 12.02 -8.81
C LEU A 116 -30.51 11.00 -7.67
N THR A 117 -30.41 9.71 -8.01
CA THR A 117 -30.21 8.58 -7.09
C THR A 117 -28.77 8.61 -6.57
N LEU A 118 -28.46 9.66 -5.81
CA LEU A 118 -27.12 9.99 -5.32
C LEU A 118 -26.94 9.41 -3.93
N GLY A 119 -26.71 8.10 -3.83
CA GLY A 119 -26.37 7.51 -2.54
C GLY A 119 -25.06 8.07 -1.97
N VAL A 120 -24.89 8.01 -0.65
CA VAL A 120 -23.61 8.29 0.01
C VAL A 120 -22.50 7.42 -0.60
N GLY A 121 -21.36 8.02 -0.91
CA GLY A 121 -20.21 7.37 -1.56
C GLY A 121 -20.23 7.43 -3.09
N ILE A 122 -21.31 7.92 -3.71
CA ILE A 122 -21.35 8.09 -5.17
C ILE A 122 -20.44 9.25 -5.60
N SER A 123 -19.44 8.92 -6.41
CA SER A 123 -18.54 9.89 -7.05
C SER A 123 -18.96 10.17 -8.49
N GLY A 124 -18.76 11.41 -8.93
CA GLY A 124 -19.10 11.80 -10.27
C GLY A 124 -18.76 13.24 -10.60
N ILE A 125 -18.99 13.62 -11.87
CA ILE A 125 -18.93 15.01 -12.30
C ILE A 125 -20.34 15.61 -12.19
N TYR A 126 -20.48 16.57 -11.30
CA TYR A 126 -21.69 17.33 -11.05
C TYR A 126 -21.70 18.59 -11.87
N VAL A 127 -22.86 18.90 -12.42
CA VAL A 127 -23.09 20.07 -13.26
C VAL A 127 -24.23 20.85 -12.63
N CYS A 128 -23.90 21.99 -12.03
CA CYS A 128 -24.76 22.67 -11.08
C CYS A 128 -24.85 24.17 -11.33
N GLN A 129 -25.90 24.77 -10.76
CA GLN A 129 -26.12 26.21 -10.65
C GLN A 129 -26.38 26.62 -9.21
N SER A 130 -26.33 27.91 -8.91
CA SER A 130 -26.76 28.41 -7.60
C SER A 130 -28.24 28.08 -7.41
N LEU A 131 -28.64 27.69 -6.20
CA LEU A 131 -30.03 27.46 -5.88
C LEU A 131 -30.86 28.72 -6.21
N THR A 132 -31.80 28.58 -7.14
CA THR A 132 -32.63 29.70 -7.63
C THR A 132 -33.95 29.83 -6.88
N LYS A 133 -34.38 28.77 -6.20
CA LYS A 133 -35.65 28.73 -5.48
C LYS A 133 -35.45 29.13 -4.03
N ASP A 134 -36.39 29.92 -3.52
CA ASP A 134 -36.47 30.22 -2.10
C ASP A 134 -37.01 28.98 -1.36
N ILE A 135 -36.20 28.44 -0.45
CA ILE A 135 -36.49 27.23 0.33
C ILE A 135 -36.35 27.59 1.80
N ASP A 136 -37.49 27.67 2.50
CA ASP A 136 -37.57 28.23 3.85
C ASP A 136 -36.88 27.38 4.93
N LEU A 137 -36.68 26.07 4.69
CA LEU A 137 -36.20 25.11 5.67
C LEU A 137 -35.01 24.28 5.15
N ILE A 138 -34.00 24.93 4.59
CA ILE A 138 -32.74 24.25 4.27
C ILE A 138 -32.08 23.78 5.58
N PRO A 139 -31.73 22.49 5.73
CA PRO A 139 -30.99 22.01 6.90
C PRO A 139 -29.74 22.86 7.15
N VAL A 140 -29.58 23.34 8.38
CA VAL A 140 -28.40 24.12 8.77
C VAL A 140 -27.20 23.18 8.83
N ILE A 141 -26.46 23.10 7.73
CA ILE A 141 -25.26 22.26 7.62
C ILE A 141 -24.07 23.18 7.33
N GLN A 142 -23.01 23.06 8.13
CA GLN A 142 -21.78 23.78 7.89
C GLN A 142 -21.01 23.10 6.76
N THR A 143 -20.85 23.80 5.64
CA THR A 143 -20.00 23.41 4.52
C THR A 143 -18.90 24.43 4.29
N ASP A 144 -17.77 23.98 3.75
CA ASP A 144 -16.63 24.85 3.42
C ASP A 144 -17.06 25.93 2.41
N ASN A 145 -17.88 25.53 1.44
CA ASN A 145 -18.53 26.41 0.50
C ASN A 145 -19.84 26.92 1.08
N LYS A 146 -19.97 28.24 1.27
CA LYS A 146 -21.18 28.88 1.82
C LYS A 146 -22.36 28.95 0.84
N ILE A 147 -22.15 28.55 -0.40
CA ILE A 147 -23.18 28.56 -1.44
C ILE A 147 -23.97 27.25 -1.42
N VAL A 148 -25.28 27.35 -1.62
CA VAL A 148 -26.15 26.22 -1.88
C VAL A 148 -26.39 26.13 -3.39
N ILE A 149 -26.21 24.94 -3.93
CA ILE A 149 -26.33 24.67 -5.37
C ILE A 149 -27.47 23.70 -5.66
N GLU A 150 -27.94 23.70 -6.89
CA GLU A 150 -28.89 22.74 -7.44
C GLU A 150 -28.37 22.23 -8.80
N PRO A 151 -28.70 21.00 -9.23
CA PRO A 151 -28.33 20.52 -10.55
C PRO A 151 -29.00 21.37 -11.65
N ILE A 152 -28.37 21.47 -12.82
CA ILE A 152 -28.95 22.22 -13.96
C ILE A 152 -30.19 21.53 -14.59
N CYS A 153 -30.45 20.29 -14.20
CA CYS A 153 -31.61 19.49 -14.58
C CYS A 153 -32.01 18.55 -13.43
N ASN A 154 -33.25 18.09 -13.46
CA ASN A 154 -33.86 17.29 -12.38
C ASN A 154 -33.96 15.79 -12.71
N THR A 155 -33.13 15.31 -13.63
CA THR A 155 -33.18 13.92 -14.10
C THR A 155 -32.10 13.07 -13.44
N SER A 156 -32.32 11.75 -13.33
CA SER A 156 -31.32 10.80 -12.83
C SER A 156 -30.04 10.74 -13.67
N ASP A 157 -30.04 11.36 -14.85
CA ASP A 157 -28.91 11.47 -15.76
C ASP A 157 -28.22 12.84 -15.67
N CYS A 158 -28.58 13.69 -14.70
CA CYS A 158 -28.08 15.08 -14.59
C CYS A 158 -26.67 15.21 -13.97
N TYR A 159 -25.89 14.14 -13.99
CA TYR A 159 -24.50 14.08 -13.55
C TYR A 159 -23.82 12.93 -14.28
N PHE A 160 -22.50 13.01 -14.43
CA PHE A 160 -21.73 11.88 -14.95
C PHE A 160 -21.32 10.98 -13.80
N LYS A 161 -21.68 9.71 -13.87
CA LYS A 161 -21.26 8.69 -12.90
C LYS A 161 -20.59 7.50 -13.57
N LYS A 162 -19.70 6.87 -12.82
CA LYS A 162 -19.15 5.56 -13.17
C LYS A 162 -20.23 4.50 -13.02
N ILE A 163 -20.40 3.68 -14.04
CA ILE A 163 -21.26 2.49 -14.07
C ILE A 163 -20.35 1.30 -14.32
N GLU A 164 -20.29 0.41 -13.35
CA GLU A 164 -19.58 -0.85 -13.44
C GLU A 164 -20.59 -1.94 -13.78
N LYS A 165 -20.37 -2.64 -14.90
CA LYS A 165 -21.19 -3.78 -15.32
C LYS A 165 -20.31 -4.98 -15.56
N THR A 166 -20.51 -6.01 -14.76
CA THR A 166 -19.90 -7.31 -14.98
C THR A 166 -20.72 -8.08 -16.00
N THR A 167 -20.17 -8.27 -17.20
CA THR A 167 -20.80 -9.05 -18.27
C THR A 167 -20.10 -10.39 -18.38
N TYR A 168 -20.84 -11.49 -18.27
CA TYR A 168 -20.26 -12.81 -18.49
C TYR A 168 -20.05 -13.05 -19.99
N ASN A 169 -18.79 -13.15 -20.40
CA ASN A 169 -18.42 -13.53 -21.76
C ASN A 169 -18.55 -15.05 -21.91
N LYS A 170 -19.56 -15.49 -22.68
CA LYS A 170 -19.85 -16.92 -22.89
C LYS A 170 -18.77 -17.66 -23.70
N GLU A 171 -18.03 -16.96 -24.55
CA GLU A 171 -16.98 -17.57 -25.39
C GLU A 171 -15.71 -17.84 -24.57
N ASN A 172 -15.34 -16.87 -23.74
CA ASN A 172 -14.13 -16.97 -22.91
C ASN A 172 -14.39 -17.56 -21.52
N LYS A 173 -15.67 -17.76 -21.14
CA LYS A 173 -16.11 -18.19 -19.80
C LYS A 173 -15.56 -17.29 -18.67
N GLU A 174 -15.40 -16.01 -18.95
CA GLU A 174 -14.86 -15.02 -18.02
C GLU A 174 -15.86 -13.90 -17.76
N PHE A 175 -15.84 -13.35 -16.56
CA PHE A 175 -16.56 -12.13 -16.22
C PHE A 175 -15.73 -10.93 -16.67
N ILE A 176 -16.25 -10.16 -17.62
CA ILE A 176 -15.62 -8.92 -18.07
C ILE A 176 -16.26 -7.76 -17.35
N GLU A 177 -15.49 -7.06 -16.53
CA GLU A 177 -15.90 -5.79 -15.96
C GLU A 177 -15.84 -4.70 -17.04
N ASN A 178 -17.01 -4.23 -17.44
CA ASN A 178 -17.15 -3.08 -18.31
C ASN A 178 -17.43 -1.86 -17.44
N VAL A 179 -16.42 -1.01 -17.33
CA VAL A 179 -16.56 0.32 -16.74
C VAL A 179 -17.01 1.27 -17.84
N SER A 180 -18.04 2.06 -17.58
CA SER A 180 -18.41 3.17 -18.44
C SER A 180 -18.93 4.34 -17.62
N ILE A 181 -18.75 5.55 -18.11
CA ILE A 181 -19.31 6.75 -17.50
C ILE A 181 -20.55 7.14 -18.26
N LYS A 182 -21.65 7.39 -17.54
CA LYS A 182 -22.92 7.82 -18.14
C LYS A 182 -23.40 9.09 -17.46
N GLY A 183 -23.89 10.03 -18.27
CA GLY A 183 -24.50 11.27 -17.84
C GLY A 183 -25.01 12.07 -19.05
N PHE A 184 -26.06 12.86 -18.86
CA PHE A 184 -26.62 13.77 -19.85
C PHE A 184 -26.95 13.09 -21.20
N GLY A 185 -27.46 11.86 -21.17
CA GLY A 185 -27.76 11.04 -22.34
C GLY A 185 -26.54 10.48 -23.06
N ASN A 186 -25.33 10.74 -22.56
CA ASN A 186 -24.07 10.36 -23.15
C ASN A 186 -23.39 9.23 -22.37
N LYS A 187 -22.55 8.46 -23.06
CA LYS A 187 -21.74 7.37 -22.50
C LYS A 187 -20.29 7.51 -22.96
N PHE A 188 -19.35 7.29 -22.05
CA PHE A 188 -17.91 7.33 -22.27
C PHE A 188 -17.27 6.08 -21.66
N ASP A 189 -16.12 5.66 -22.17
CA ASP A 189 -15.42 4.48 -21.67
C ASP A 189 -14.48 4.82 -20.49
N SER A 190 -14.10 6.09 -20.33
CA SER A 190 -13.20 6.56 -19.26
C SER A 190 -13.40 8.03 -18.89
N TRP A 191 -12.92 8.42 -17.70
CA TRP A 191 -12.99 9.83 -17.25
C TRP A 191 -12.16 10.71 -18.16
N GLU A 192 -11.02 10.19 -18.65
CA GLU A 192 -10.19 10.86 -19.64
C GLU A 192 -10.94 11.17 -20.93
N GLU A 193 -11.72 10.21 -21.44
CA GLU A 193 -12.52 10.41 -22.65
C GLU A 193 -13.61 11.47 -22.46
N LEU A 194 -14.35 11.40 -21.34
CA LEU A 194 -15.34 12.41 -20.98
C LEU A 194 -14.69 13.79 -20.88
N LEU A 195 -13.59 13.93 -20.13
CA LEU A 195 -12.92 15.22 -19.94
C LEU A 195 -12.34 15.76 -21.24
N LYS A 196 -11.80 14.89 -22.11
CA LYS A 196 -11.37 15.28 -23.46
C LYS A 196 -12.53 15.81 -24.30
N ASN A 197 -13.70 15.17 -24.21
CA ASN A 197 -14.90 15.62 -24.89
C ASN A 197 -15.39 16.98 -24.33
N LEU A 198 -15.45 17.14 -23.01
CA LEU A 198 -15.84 18.41 -22.38
C LEU A 198 -14.88 19.57 -22.74
N LYS A 199 -13.57 19.30 -22.84
CA LYS A 199 -12.58 20.28 -23.32
C LYS A 199 -12.81 20.64 -24.79
N LYS A 200 -13.00 19.62 -25.65
CA LYS A 200 -13.27 19.80 -27.09
C LYS A 200 -14.51 20.66 -27.34
N GLU A 201 -15.56 20.45 -26.56
CA GLU A 201 -16.82 21.20 -26.65
C GLU A 201 -16.77 22.60 -25.98
N GLY A 202 -15.61 22.99 -25.42
CA GLY A 202 -15.40 24.28 -24.76
C GLY A 202 -16.19 24.44 -23.46
N ILE A 203 -16.56 23.34 -22.81
CA ILE A 203 -17.34 23.35 -21.57
C ILE A 203 -16.43 23.60 -20.36
N ILE A 204 -15.21 23.05 -20.39
CA ILE A 204 -14.19 23.19 -19.33
C ILE A 204 -12.87 23.69 -19.92
N SER A 205 -12.02 24.28 -19.06
CA SER A 205 -10.73 24.89 -19.45
C SER A 205 -9.70 23.86 -19.94
N ASN A 206 -8.85 24.27 -20.91
CA ASN A 206 -7.74 23.46 -21.41
C ASN A 206 -6.59 23.31 -20.38
N ASN A 207 -6.46 24.21 -19.41
CA ASN A 207 -5.33 24.28 -18.47
C ASN A 207 -5.47 23.37 -17.24
N ILE A 208 -6.52 22.56 -17.16
CA ILE A 208 -6.72 21.65 -16.03
C ILE A 208 -5.84 20.41 -16.24
N GLU A 209 -4.66 20.42 -15.60
CA GLU A 209 -3.81 19.24 -15.40
C GLU A 209 -4.31 18.46 -14.18
N ILE A 210 -4.72 17.21 -14.40
CA ILE A 210 -5.17 16.31 -13.33
C ILE A 210 -3.93 15.87 -12.55
N LYS A 211 -3.82 16.28 -11.27
CA LYS A 211 -2.86 15.66 -10.33
C LYS A 211 -3.35 14.24 -10.02
N LYS A 212 -2.99 13.28 -10.89
CA LYS A 212 -3.34 11.84 -10.83
C LYS A 212 -3.12 11.12 -9.48
N LYS A 213 -2.40 11.72 -8.53
CA LYS A 213 -1.96 11.08 -7.29
C LYS A 213 -2.90 11.29 -6.10
N GLU A 214 -3.71 12.36 -6.08
CA GLU A 214 -4.59 12.68 -4.95
C GLU A 214 -5.99 12.06 -5.07
N GLU A 215 -6.48 11.88 -6.30
CA GLU A 215 -7.80 11.30 -6.61
C GLU A 215 -7.86 9.80 -6.30
N SER A 216 -6.81 9.03 -6.61
CA SER A 216 -6.76 7.58 -6.37
C SER A 216 -6.65 7.19 -4.90
N VAL A 217 -6.03 8.03 -4.06
CA VAL A 217 -5.86 7.73 -2.63
C VAL A 217 -7.15 8.02 -1.85
N LEU A 218 -7.88 9.08 -2.22
CA LEU A 218 -9.11 9.45 -1.52
C LEU A 218 -10.27 8.51 -1.84
N ASP A 219 -10.40 8.05 -3.10
CA ASP A 219 -11.42 7.08 -3.50
C ASP A 219 -11.25 5.73 -2.77
N VAL A 220 -9.99 5.29 -2.57
CA VAL A 220 -9.68 4.08 -1.81
C VAL A 220 -10.08 4.22 -0.32
N VAL A 221 -9.83 5.37 0.30
CA VAL A 221 -10.20 5.59 1.71
C VAL A 221 -11.72 5.56 1.91
N ILE A 222 -12.48 6.20 1.01
CA ILE A 222 -13.95 6.22 1.09
C ILE A 222 -14.53 4.82 0.80
N GLN A 223 -13.99 4.11 -0.18
CA GLN A 223 -14.39 2.73 -0.48
C GLN A 223 -14.13 1.80 0.72
N ASN A 224 -12.98 1.95 1.38
CA ASN A 224 -12.66 1.19 2.59
C ASN A 224 -13.64 1.50 3.73
N GLU A 225 -14.01 2.76 3.94
CA GLU A 225 -14.99 3.15 4.96
C GLU A 225 -16.38 2.54 4.68
N PHE A 226 -16.84 2.58 3.43
CA PHE A 226 -18.11 1.97 3.04
C PHE A 226 -18.10 0.45 3.26
N LEU A 227 -17.04 -0.21 2.78
CA LEU A 227 -16.87 -1.66 2.93
C LEU A 227 -16.83 -2.04 4.42
N TYR A 228 -16.15 -1.23 5.24
CA TYR A 228 -16.12 -1.43 6.68
C TYR A 228 -17.51 -1.31 7.32
N LYS A 229 -18.29 -0.26 7.02
CA LYS A 229 -19.67 -0.10 7.51
C LYS A 229 -20.55 -1.28 7.12
N GLN A 230 -20.40 -1.78 5.88
CA GLN A 230 -21.12 -2.97 5.41
C GLN A 230 -20.74 -4.22 6.21
N ARG A 231 -19.44 -4.45 6.46
CA ARG A 231 -18.96 -5.56 7.28
C ARG A 231 -19.51 -5.50 8.71
N VAL A 232 -19.52 -4.31 9.33
CA VAL A 232 -20.09 -4.10 10.67
C VAL A 232 -21.57 -4.48 10.71
N LYS A 233 -22.36 -4.02 9.73
CA LYS A 233 -23.79 -4.38 9.63
C LYS A 233 -23.97 -5.89 9.46
N ASN A 234 -23.21 -6.52 8.59
CA ASN A 234 -23.28 -7.97 8.36
C ASN A 234 -22.89 -8.76 9.61
N ALA A 235 -21.85 -8.33 10.33
CA ALA A 235 -21.42 -8.96 11.59
C ALA A 235 -22.50 -8.86 12.68
N GLN A 236 -23.17 -7.71 12.81
CA GLN A 236 -24.27 -7.52 13.75
C GLN A 236 -25.46 -8.45 13.44
N ILE A 237 -25.87 -8.51 12.16
CA ILE A 237 -26.92 -9.43 11.71
C ILE A 237 -26.53 -10.88 12.03
N ARG A 238 -25.28 -11.25 11.74
CA ARG A 238 -24.76 -12.60 11.98
C ARG A 238 -24.75 -12.95 13.47
N GLN A 239 -24.43 -11.99 14.34
CA GLN A 239 -24.47 -12.16 15.79
C GLN A 239 -25.91 -12.37 16.28
N GLN A 240 -26.87 -11.55 15.81
CA GLN A 240 -28.29 -11.72 16.15
C GLN A 240 -28.80 -13.13 15.79
N PHE A 241 -28.42 -13.65 14.63
CA PHE A 241 -28.75 -15.02 14.23
C PHE A 241 -28.12 -16.06 15.18
N LEU A 242 -26.85 -15.90 15.57
CA LEU A 242 -26.22 -16.82 16.52
C LEU A 242 -26.90 -16.77 17.89
N ASP A 243 -27.23 -15.59 18.39
CA ASP A 243 -27.90 -15.43 19.67
C ASP A 243 -29.29 -16.09 19.66
N GLU A 244 -30.05 -15.93 18.56
CA GLU A 244 -31.33 -16.60 18.41
C GLU A 244 -31.19 -18.13 18.38
N ARG A 245 -30.19 -18.65 17.67
CA ARG A 245 -29.88 -20.08 17.63
C ARG A 245 -29.60 -20.62 19.03
N ILE A 246 -28.67 -20.01 19.75
CA ILE A 246 -28.30 -20.41 21.11
C ILE A 246 -29.51 -20.33 22.05
N ARG A 247 -30.36 -19.30 21.92
CA ARG A 247 -31.59 -19.19 22.69
C ARG A 247 -32.55 -20.36 22.40
N LYS A 248 -32.72 -20.75 21.14
CA LYS A 248 -33.55 -21.89 20.73
C LYS A 248 -32.98 -23.21 21.25
N SER A 249 -31.67 -23.41 21.18
CA SER A 249 -31.03 -24.65 21.66
C SER A 249 -31.15 -24.82 23.18
N LYS A 250 -30.99 -23.76 23.97
CA LYS A 250 -31.21 -23.77 25.43
C LYS A 250 -32.62 -24.24 25.82
N THR A 251 -33.61 -24.00 24.95
CA THR A 251 -35.00 -24.43 25.16
C THR A 251 -35.22 -25.90 24.78
N GLN A 252 -34.37 -26.49 23.93
CA GLN A 252 -34.44 -27.88 23.46
C GLN A 252 -33.52 -28.85 24.21
N LEU A 253 -32.58 -28.33 25.02
CA LEU A 253 -31.47 -29.08 25.63
C LEU A 253 -31.80 -29.92 26.89
N GLN A 254 -33.06 -30.26 27.18
CA GLN A 254 -33.37 -31.08 28.37
C GLN A 254 -33.03 -32.59 28.24
N THR A 255 -32.48 -33.10 27.13
CA THR A 255 -32.32 -34.57 26.96
C THR A 255 -31.11 -35.08 26.14
N LYS A 256 -30.14 -34.27 25.69
CA LYS A 256 -28.98 -34.79 24.93
C LYS A 256 -27.78 -35.08 25.84
N GLU A 257 -27.31 -36.33 25.85
CA GLU A 257 -26.02 -36.72 26.46
C GLU A 257 -24.87 -35.93 25.80
N LYS A 258 -23.91 -35.47 26.61
CA LYS A 258 -22.70 -34.80 26.11
C LYS A 258 -21.86 -35.81 25.31
N ALA A 259 -21.54 -35.46 24.07
CA ALA A 259 -20.76 -36.32 23.18
C ALA A 259 -19.24 -36.29 23.49
N ASN A 260 -18.78 -35.40 24.38
CA ASN A 260 -17.38 -35.21 24.76
C ASN A 260 -16.49 -34.91 23.55
N GLU A 261 -16.95 -33.95 22.74
CA GLU A 261 -16.27 -33.51 21.51
C GLU A 261 -15.46 -32.25 21.79
N GLY A 262 -14.18 -32.27 21.41
CA GLY A 262 -13.25 -31.18 21.60
C GLY A 262 -12.70 -30.64 20.28
N ILE A 263 -12.23 -29.40 20.31
CA ILE A 263 -11.63 -28.71 19.16
C ILE A 263 -10.49 -27.81 19.61
N THR A 264 -9.39 -27.82 18.87
CA THR A 264 -8.20 -27.00 19.15
C THR A 264 -7.87 -26.13 17.94
N PHE A 265 -7.55 -24.86 18.20
CA PHE A 265 -7.09 -23.89 17.21
C PHE A 265 -5.66 -23.42 17.54
N GLU A 266 -4.82 -23.25 16.51
CA GLU A 266 -3.44 -22.78 16.65
C GLU A 266 -3.05 -21.88 15.47
N ILE A 267 -2.20 -20.88 15.71
CA ILE A 267 -1.57 -20.08 14.66
C ILE A 267 -0.21 -20.69 14.29
N THR A 268 -0.03 -21.03 13.02
CA THR A 268 1.20 -21.64 12.49
C THR A 268 1.66 -20.95 11.20
N ASN A 269 2.80 -21.37 10.63
CA ASN A 269 3.34 -20.86 9.37
C ASN A 269 3.52 -19.32 9.32
N GLN A 270 3.85 -18.74 10.48
CA GLN A 270 4.11 -17.31 10.65
C GLN A 270 5.35 -16.89 9.85
N GLN A 271 5.20 -15.94 8.92
CA GLN A 271 6.32 -15.45 8.11
C GLN A 271 6.02 -14.09 7.46
N PRO A 272 7.03 -13.22 7.29
CA PRO A 272 6.92 -12.07 6.41
C PRO A 272 7.04 -12.51 4.95
N THR A 273 6.26 -11.90 4.06
CA THR A 273 6.23 -12.21 2.63
C THR A 273 6.37 -10.93 1.79
N ASN A 274 6.68 -11.12 0.51
CA ASN A 274 6.84 -10.03 -0.47
C ASN A 274 7.81 -8.91 -0.03
N GLY A 275 8.99 -9.28 0.46
CA GLY A 275 10.00 -8.32 0.94
C GLY A 275 9.57 -7.59 2.22
N ASN A 276 8.97 -8.31 3.17
CA ASN A 276 8.44 -7.77 4.44
C ASN A 276 7.31 -6.75 4.26
N GLN A 277 6.58 -6.81 3.13
CA GLN A 277 5.39 -5.98 2.94
C GLN A 277 4.17 -6.56 3.67
N TYR A 278 4.10 -7.88 3.79
CA TYR A 278 3.00 -8.57 4.46
C TYR A 278 3.53 -9.53 5.50
N TYR A 279 2.73 -9.78 6.51
CA TYR A 279 2.89 -10.84 7.49
C TYR A 279 1.76 -11.83 7.29
N GLU A 280 2.10 -13.09 7.06
CA GLU A 280 1.16 -14.15 6.74
C GLU A 280 1.28 -15.29 7.75
N PHE A 281 0.14 -15.90 8.08
CA PHE A 281 0.05 -17.05 8.96
C PHE A 281 -1.24 -17.84 8.69
N ASP A 282 -1.25 -19.09 9.15
CA ASP A 282 -2.42 -19.96 9.05
C ASP A 282 -3.03 -20.19 10.44
N ILE A 283 -4.35 -20.20 10.51
CA ILE A 283 -5.09 -20.77 11.64
C ILE A 283 -5.43 -22.21 11.27
N ILE A 284 -4.86 -23.14 12.03
CA ILE A 284 -5.13 -24.57 11.89
C ILE A 284 -6.16 -25.03 12.91
N VAL A 285 -6.85 -26.13 12.60
CA VAL A 285 -7.89 -26.73 13.43
C VAL A 285 -7.78 -28.25 13.48
N ASN A 286 -7.99 -28.81 14.66
CA ASN A 286 -8.02 -30.25 14.93
C ASN A 286 -9.22 -30.59 15.82
N GLY A 287 -9.91 -31.69 15.53
CA GLY A 287 -10.95 -32.24 16.42
C GLY A 287 -10.39 -33.29 17.36
N SER A 288 -11.03 -33.52 18.51
CA SER A 288 -10.69 -34.66 19.38
C SER A 288 -11.10 -36.01 18.76
N SER A 289 -12.04 -35.98 17.82
CA SER A 289 -12.58 -37.15 17.12
C SER A 289 -12.75 -36.89 15.62
N SER A 290 -13.25 -37.90 14.90
CA SER A 290 -13.62 -37.80 13.48
C SER A 290 -15.14 -37.87 13.28
N ASN A 291 -15.93 -37.28 14.18
CA ASN A 291 -17.39 -37.38 14.19
C ASN A 291 -18.10 -36.03 14.00
N THR A 292 -17.37 -34.93 13.87
CA THR A 292 -17.94 -33.58 13.87
C THR A 292 -17.67 -32.84 12.58
N TYR A 293 -18.59 -31.93 12.26
CA TYR A 293 -18.50 -31.02 11.12
C TYR A 293 -18.61 -29.60 11.65
N ILE A 294 -17.58 -28.77 11.45
CA ILE A 294 -17.55 -27.40 12.00
C ILE A 294 -18.72 -26.60 11.42
N ASP A 295 -19.61 -26.13 12.28
CA ASP A 295 -20.73 -25.28 11.86
C ASP A 295 -20.41 -23.80 12.01
N ASN A 296 -19.80 -23.43 13.13
CA ASN A 296 -19.46 -22.04 13.43
C ASN A 296 -18.26 -22.00 14.35
N THR A 297 -17.37 -21.05 14.12
CA THR A 297 -16.33 -20.66 15.07
C THR A 297 -16.02 -19.18 14.86
N ALA A 298 -15.53 -18.52 15.91
CA ALA A 298 -15.13 -17.12 15.88
C ALA A 298 -13.73 -16.96 16.47
N PHE A 299 -13.07 -15.87 16.07
CA PHE A 299 -11.74 -15.50 16.51
C PHE A 299 -11.74 -14.02 16.82
N VAL A 300 -11.09 -13.66 17.93
CA VAL A 300 -10.62 -12.30 18.18
C VAL A 300 -9.12 -12.37 18.35
N ILE A 301 -8.39 -11.68 17.47
CA ILE A 301 -6.94 -11.70 17.44
C ILE A 301 -6.43 -10.31 17.77
N GLN A 302 -5.68 -10.21 18.86
CA GLN A 302 -4.91 -9.02 19.21
C GLN A 302 -3.57 -9.03 18.46
N TYR A 303 -3.03 -7.85 18.15
CA TYR A 303 -1.76 -7.68 17.44
C TYR A 303 -1.01 -6.43 17.93
N ASN A 304 0.30 -6.35 17.65
CA ASN A 304 1.11 -5.15 17.92
C ASN A 304 0.79 -4.02 16.93
N THR A 305 0.40 -2.84 17.43
CA THR A 305 0.03 -1.70 16.58
C THR A 305 1.23 -0.98 15.97
N ILE A 306 2.43 -1.16 16.51
CA ILE A 306 3.66 -0.55 15.95
C ILE A 306 3.87 -1.04 14.51
N PRO A 307 3.87 -2.37 14.24
CA PRO A 307 4.08 -2.83 12.89
C PRO A 307 2.87 -2.77 11.98
N PHE A 308 1.66 -2.94 12.51
CA PHE A 308 0.45 -3.10 11.69
C PHE A 308 -0.47 -1.86 11.65
N GLY A 309 -0.21 -0.85 12.50
CA GLY A 309 -1.09 0.31 12.68
C GLY A 309 -2.28 0.01 13.60
N THR A 310 -3.34 0.82 13.53
CA THR A 310 -4.58 0.61 14.28
C THR A 310 -5.75 0.37 13.35
N ASN A 311 -6.83 -0.26 13.83
CA ASN A 311 -8.06 -0.52 13.06
C ASN A 311 -7.77 -1.11 11.67
N ILE A 312 -7.06 -2.23 11.64
CA ILE A 312 -6.51 -2.79 10.40
C ILE A 312 -7.60 -3.23 9.42
N VAL A 313 -8.81 -3.57 9.90
CA VAL A 313 -9.94 -3.95 9.03
C VAL A 313 -10.51 -2.71 8.33
N ALA A 314 -10.79 -1.64 9.08
CA ALA A 314 -11.24 -0.36 8.53
C ALA A 314 -10.23 0.24 7.56
N ASN A 315 -8.94 0.06 7.83
CA ASN A 315 -7.85 0.53 6.98
C ASN A 315 -7.52 -0.42 5.81
N ASN A 316 -8.25 -1.53 5.65
CA ASN A 316 -8.04 -2.53 4.62
C ASN A 316 -6.60 -3.07 4.55
N ASN A 317 -5.98 -3.21 5.73
CA ASN A 317 -4.61 -3.73 5.92
C ASN A 317 -4.61 -5.22 6.27
N ILE A 318 -5.74 -5.91 6.18
CA ILE A 318 -5.86 -7.33 6.47
C ILE A 318 -6.79 -8.02 5.48
N THR A 319 -6.41 -9.23 5.09
CA THR A 319 -7.20 -10.15 4.26
C THR A 319 -7.20 -11.52 4.90
N ILE A 320 -8.35 -12.18 4.86
CA ILE A 320 -8.54 -13.53 5.39
C ILE A 320 -9.18 -14.38 4.29
N THR A 321 -8.59 -15.53 4.02
CA THR A 321 -9.15 -16.52 3.10
C THR A 321 -9.40 -17.81 3.85
N ARG A 322 -10.40 -18.57 3.39
CA ARG A 322 -10.69 -19.90 3.94
C ARG A 322 -9.63 -20.88 3.48
N GLY A 323 -9.23 -21.79 4.38
CA GLY A 323 -8.38 -22.91 4.01
C GLY A 323 -9.05 -23.79 2.96
N THR A 324 -8.25 -24.55 2.20
CA THR A 324 -8.69 -25.27 1.00
C THR A 324 -9.94 -26.13 1.22
N ASN A 325 -10.01 -26.89 2.32
CA ASN A 325 -11.16 -27.74 2.63
C ASN A 325 -12.43 -26.92 2.93
N TYR A 326 -12.29 -25.72 3.48
CA TYR A 326 -13.38 -24.87 3.92
C TYR A 326 -13.79 -23.82 2.86
N ASN A 327 -13.07 -23.74 1.74
CA ASN A 327 -13.37 -22.82 0.65
C ASN A 327 -14.53 -23.32 -0.22
N THR A 328 -15.72 -23.35 0.35
CA THR A 328 -16.96 -23.81 -0.29
C THR A 328 -18.07 -22.77 -0.11
N THR A 329 -19.19 -22.92 -0.81
CA THR A 329 -20.38 -22.08 -0.59
C THR A 329 -21.07 -22.36 0.76
N THR A 330 -20.69 -23.45 1.44
CA THR A 330 -21.21 -23.81 2.77
C THR A 330 -20.91 -22.75 3.81
N TYR A 331 -19.73 -22.13 3.75
CA TYR A 331 -19.28 -21.14 4.73
C TYR A 331 -19.44 -19.74 4.17
N ILE A 332 -19.71 -18.77 5.05
CA ILE A 332 -19.65 -17.36 4.67
C ILE A 332 -18.20 -16.96 4.37
N ASP A 333 -18.01 -15.98 3.47
CA ASP A 333 -16.70 -15.36 3.27
C ASP A 333 -16.35 -14.52 4.51
N PRO A 334 -15.25 -14.84 5.24
CA PRO A 334 -14.86 -14.09 6.43
C PRO A 334 -14.65 -12.61 6.15
N MET A 335 -14.27 -12.21 4.93
CA MET A 335 -14.08 -10.81 4.55
C MET A 335 -15.38 -9.99 4.56
N THR A 336 -16.55 -10.63 4.58
CA THR A 336 -17.86 -9.97 4.59
C THR A 336 -18.38 -9.67 5.99
N ILE A 337 -17.80 -10.30 7.02
CA ILE A 337 -18.23 -10.20 8.43
C ILE A 337 -17.09 -9.86 9.40
N MET A 338 -15.87 -9.64 8.90
CA MET A 338 -14.72 -9.23 9.71
C MET A 338 -14.85 -7.76 10.15
N THR A 339 -14.52 -7.48 11.41
CA THR A 339 -14.61 -6.13 12.00
C THR A 339 -13.40 -5.86 12.90
N ASP A 340 -13.09 -4.58 13.16
CA ASP A 340 -12.18 -4.24 14.25
C ASP A 340 -12.94 -4.39 15.57
N ASP A 341 -12.38 -5.14 16.51
CA ASP A 341 -12.96 -5.36 17.85
C ASP A 341 -12.49 -4.26 18.82
N SER A 342 -11.25 -3.81 18.63
CA SER A 342 -10.67 -2.62 19.25
C SER A 342 -9.61 -2.01 18.31
N ASN A 343 -8.85 -1.02 18.78
CA ASN A 343 -7.81 -0.40 17.95
C ASN A 343 -6.63 -1.34 17.61
N ASN A 344 -6.45 -2.42 18.39
CA ASN A 344 -5.36 -3.40 18.26
C ASN A 344 -5.86 -4.85 18.19
N SER A 345 -7.15 -5.06 17.90
CA SER A 345 -7.71 -6.38 17.71
C SER A 345 -8.77 -6.39 16.63
N PHE A 346 -8.87 -7.51 15.92
CA PHE A 346 -9.92 -7.74 14.92
C PHE A 346 -10.67 -9.02 15.22
N ARG A 347 -11.93 -9.06 14.81
CA ARG A 347 -12.85 -10.18 14.99
C ARG A 347 -13.31 -10.69 13.63
N PHE A 348 -13.32 -12.01 13.46
CA PHE A 348 -13.93 -12.67 12.32
C PHE A 348 -14.40 -14.07 12.72
N GLY A 349 -15.09 -14.76 11.81
CA GLY A 349 -15.50 -16.14 12.05
C GLY A 349 -15.52 -16.96 10.77
N ILE A 350 -15.47 -18.28 10.95
CA ILE A 350 -15.69 -19.26 9.90
C ILE A 350 -16.94 -20.03 10.31
N GLY A 351 -18.03 -19.82 9.60
CA GLY A 351 -19.30 -20.47 9.93
C GLY A 351 -20.20 -20.61 8.73
N SER A 352 -21.17 -21.50 8.85
CA SER A 352 -22.10 -21.81 7.77
C SER A 352 -22.82 -20.54 7.30
N ASP A 353 -22.93 -20.40 5.97
CA ASP A 353 -23.80 -19.40 5.34
C ASP A 353 -25.23 -19.93 5.37
N TYR A 354 -26.07 -19.26 6.15
CA TYR A 354 -27.45 -19.67 6.37
C TYR A 354 -28.33 -19.51 5.12
N ASN A 355 -27.86 -18.74 4.14
CA ASN A 355 -28.56 -18.52 2.88
C ASN A 355 -28.10 -19.48 1.77
N ALA A 356 -27.12 -20.34 2.02
CA ALA A 356 -26.56 -21.24 1.01
C ALA A 356 -27.57 -22.26 0.47
N GLY A 357 -28.66 -22.54 1.21
CA GLY A 357 -29.74 -23.47 0.84
C GLY A 357 -29.35 -24.96 0.85
N THR A 358 -28.06 -25.26 0.70
CA THR A 358 -27.46 -26.59 0.87
C THR A 358 -26.09 -26.44 1.53
N TRP A 359 -25.78 -27.33 2.46
CA TRP A 359 -24.51 -27.34 3.17
C TRP A 359 -23.75 -28.62 2.89
N ASN A 360 -22.43 -28.50 2.72
CA ASN A 360 -21.52 -29.62 2.64
C ASN A 360 -20.26 -29.26 3.43
N ARG A 361 -20.31 -29.53 4.74
CA ARG A 361 -19.21 -29.25 5.66
C ARG A 361 -18.13 -30.35 5.54
N PRO A 362 -16.84 -29.99 5.57
CA PRO A 362 -15.76 -30.96 5.72
C PRO A 362 -15.81 -31.64 7.08
N LEU A 363 -15.47 -32.93 7.10
CA LEU A 363 -15.31 -33.68 8.33
C LEU A 363 -14.08 -33.14 9.08
N LEU A 364 -14.27 -32.77 10.34
CA LEU A 364 -13.17 -32.47 11.24
C LEU A 364 -12.58 -33.78 11.75
N THR A 365 -11.26 -33.82 11.82
CA THR A 365 -10.47 -35.00 12.18
C THR A 365 -9.41 -34.63 13.21
N PRO A 366 -8.79 -35.61 13.90
CA PRO A 366 -7.63 -35.36 14.75
C PRO A 366 -6.39 -34.89 13.99
N THR A 367 -6.32 -35.11 12.68
CA THR A 367 -5.26 -34.56 11.83
C THR A 367 -5.50 -33.09 11.54
N THR A 368 -4.41 -32.32 11.59
CA THR A 368 -4.40 -30.87 11.36
C THR A 368 -4.95 -30.47 9.99
N GLN A 369 -5.88 -29.52 9.99
CA GLN A 369 -6.43 -28.90 8.78
C GLN A 369 -6.25 -27.38 8.83
N ILE A 370 -5.96 -26.75 7.69
CA ILE A 370 -5.93 -25.28 7.60
C ILE A 370 -7.37 -24.79 7.53
N LEU A 371 -7.78 -23.97 8.51
CA LEU A 371 -9.11 -23.39 8.59
C LEU A 371 -9.16 -22.04 7.87
N ALA A 372 -8.17 -21.18 8.11
CA ALA A 372 -8.06 -19.86 7.53
C ALA A 372 -6.60 -19.49 7.29
N HIS A 373 -6.36 -18.71 6.25
CA HIS A 373 -5.08 -18.06 5.97
C HIS A 373 -5.27 -16.55 6.15
N VAL A 374 -4.38 -15.93 6.92
CA VAL A 374 -4.46 -14.52 7.27
C VAL A 374 -3.24 -13.79 6.72
N LYS A 375 -3.49 -12.66 6.07
CA LYS A 375 -2.48 -11.79 5.47
C LYS A 375 -2.65 -10.37 5.97
N MET A 376 -1.68 -9.89 6.74
CA MET A 376 -1.65 -8.55 7.33
C MET A 376 -0.60 -7.69 6.66
N LYS A 377 -0.90 -6.41 6.39
CA LYS A 377 0.06 -5.46 5.80
C LYS A 377 0.98 -4.92 6.88
N ILE A 378 2.29 -5.02 6.66
CA ILE A 378 3.31 -4.45 7.51
C ILE A 378 3.48 -2.97 7.12
N LEU A 379 3.25 -2.06 8.07
CA LEU A 379 3.45 -0.61 7.92
C LEU A 379 4.82 -0.18 8.44
N ASN A 380 5.28 -0.86 9.49
CA ASN A 380 6.60 -0.74 10.06
C ASN A 380 7.03 -2.15 10.48
N CYS A 381 8.31 -2.50 10.44
CA CYS A 381 8.75 -3.82 10.84
C CYS A 381 9.78 -3.81 11.96
N THR A 382 9.94 -2.69 12.68
CA THR A 382 10.87 -2.55 13.80
C THR A 382 10.51 -3.35 15.05
N ASP A 383 9.39 -4.08 15.06
CA ASP A 383 8.86 -4.77 16.23
C ASP A 383 8.29 -6.16 15.87
N ALA A 384 7.94 -6.93 16.89
CA ALA A 384 7.32 -8.25 16.74
C ALA A 384 5.81 -8.17 16.47
N SER A 385 5.23 -9.26 15.97
CA SER A 385 3.81 -9.33 15.63
C SER A 385 2.89 -9.35 16.87
N ASP A 386 3.36 -9.96 17.96
CA ASP A 386 2.67 -10.17 19.24
C ASP A 386 1.19 -10.57 19.09
N LEU A 387 0.94 -11.54 18.22
CA LEU A 387 -0.40 -12.08 18.03
C LEU A 387 -0.88 -12.79 19.29
N LEU A 388 -2.15 -12.59 19.68
CA LEU A 388 -2.78 -13.34 20.77
C LEU A 388 -4.24 -13.63 20.45
N PHE A 389 -4.69 -14.85 20.77
CA PHE A 389 -6.12 -15.15 20.85
C PHE A 389 -6.67 -14.52 22.12
N ILE A 390 -7.61 -13.59 21.98
CA ILE A 390 -8.29 -12.93 23.09
C ILE A 390 -9.79 -13.26 23.05
N ASP A 391 -10.53 -12.85 24.09
CA ASP A 391 -11.98 -13.06 24.20
C ASP A 391 -12.41 -14.55 24.09
N ILE A 392 -11.49 -15.47 24.44
CA ILE A 392 -11.63 -16.92 24.24
C ILE A 392 -12.93 -17.46 24.85
N ALA A 393 -13.32 -16.98 26.03
CA ALA A 393 -14.53 -17.44 26.70
C ALA A 393 -15.81 -17.16 25.88
N ASN A 394 -15.91 -15.99 25.25
CA ASN A 394 -17.08 -15.62 24.46
C ASN A 394 -17.06 -16.30 23.09
N VAL A 395 -15.90 -16.37 22.41
CA VAL A 395 -15.83 -17.03 21.10
C VAL A 395 -16.00 -18.55 21.19
N SER A 396 -15.54 -19.17 22.28
CA SER A 396 -15.76 -20.61 22.52
C SER A 396 -17.24 -20.97 22.67
N PHE A 397 -18.05 -20.03 23.19
CA PHE A 397 -19.49 -20.24 23.36
C PHE A 397 -20.25 -20.34 22.03
N VAL A 398 -19.68 -19.77 20.96
CA VAL A 398 -20.24 -19.82 19.60
C VAL A 398 -19.49 -20.80 18.70
N THR A 399 -18.65 -21.68 19.27
CA THR A 399 -17.97 -22.74 18.52
C THR A 399 -18.87 -23.98 18.46
N LEU A 400 -19.50 -24.19 17.32
CA LEU A 400 -20.59 -25.13 17.08
C LEU A 400 -20.23 -26.17 16.02
N TYR A 401 -20.87 -27.34 16.09
CA TYR A 401 -20.75 -28.40 15.09
C TYR A 401 -22.08 -29.08 14.76
N THR A 402 -22.08 -29.83 13.66
CA THR A 402 -23.13 -30.76 13.26
C THR A 402 -22.59 -32.20 13.22
N LEU A 403 -23.47 -33.19 13.30
CA LEU A 403 -23.10 -34.62 13.26
C LEU A 403 -23.05 -35.15 11.82
N THR A 404 -23.64 -34.43 10.88
CA THR A 404 -23.57 -34.72 9.45
C THR A 404 -23.16 -33.48 8.65
N SER A 405 -22.61 -33.69 7.45
CA SER A 405 -22.12 -32.58 6.62
C SER A 405 -23.22 -31.65 6.08
N THR A 406 -24.46 -32.13 6.00
CA THR A 406 -25.58 -31.46 5.31
C THR A 406 -26.66 -30.92 6.23
N GLU A 407 -26.53 -31.09 7.55
CA GLU A 407 -27.52 -30.62 8.52
C GLU A 407 -27.76 -29.11 8.40
N ASP A 408 -29.03 -28.72 8.53
CA ASP A 408 -29.43 -27.33 8.53
C ASP A 408 -28.89 -26.63 9.80
N PRO A 409 -27.99 -25.64 9.65
CA PRO A 409 -27.41 -24.92 10.79
C PRO A 409 -28.47 -24.27 11.69
N MET A 410 -29.64 -23.89 11.15
CA MET A 410 -30.69 -23.24 11.95
C MET A 410 -31.36 -24.19 12.94
N ASN A 411 -31.37 -25.49 12.63
CA ASN A 411 -32.22 -26.46 13.29
C ASN A 411 -31.46 -27.60 13.98
N SER A 412 -30.26 -27.96 13.51
CA SER A 412 -29.45 -29.03 14.12
C SER A 412 -28.01 -28.57 14.29
N PHE A 413 -27.60 -28.35 15.54
CA PHE A 413 -26.23 -28.07 15.92
C PHE A 413 -25.99 -28.42 17.39
N LEU A 414 -24.72 -28.58 17.74
CA LEU A 414 -24.22 -28.83 19.09
C LEU A 414 -23.04 -27.87 19.37
N GLN A 415 -22.77 -27.62 20.64
CA GLN A 415 -21.59 -26.87 21.07
C GLN A 415 -20.49 -27.87 21.42
N TYR A 416 -19.24 -27.58 21.03
CA TYR A 416 -18.11 -28.36 21.51
C TYR A 416 -18.01 -28.29 23.04
N ASP A 417 -17.67 -29.41 23.67
CA ASP A 417 -17.51 -29.49 25.12
C ASP A 417 -16.21 -28.80 25.57
N ASP A 418 -15.13 -29.04 24.82
CA ASP A 418 -13.80 -28.48 25.07
C ASP A 418 -13.33 -27.68 23.86
N VAL A 419 -13.09 -26.37 24.04
CA VAL A 419 -12.58 -25.49 22.98
C VAL A 419 -11.25 -24.91 23.46
N GLU A 420 -10.17 -25.23 22.75
CA GLU A 420 -8.81 -24.81 23.08
C GLU A 420 -8.25 -23.86 22.02
N TYR A 421 -7.59 -22.79 22.47
CA TYR A 421 -6.86 -21.85 21.62
C TYR A 421 -5.41 -21.80 22.09
N ILE A 422 -4.50 -22.35 21.30
CA ILE A 422 -3.07 -22.33 21.57
C ILE A 422 -2.53 -20.94 21.22
N GLN A 423 -1.98 -20.24 22.21
CA GLN A 423 -1.39 -18.92 22.00
C GLN A 423 -0.11 -19.03 21.17
N PRO A 424 0.06 -18.21 20.11
CA PRO A 424 1.28 -18.25 19.31
C PRO A 424 2.47 -17.66 20.07
N ALA A 425 3.67 -18.08 19.68
CA ALA A 425 4.88 -17.39 20.08
C ALA A 425 5.00 -16.05 19.34
N SER A 426 5.52 -15.03 20.03
CA SER A 426 5.85 -13.73 19.42
C SER A 426 6.86 -13.92 18.29
N TYR A 427 6.63 -13.24 17.16
CA TYR A 427 7.43 -13.37 15.94
C TYR A 427 8.03 -12.01 15.54
N ALA A 428 9.35 -11.94 15.42
CA ALA A 428 10.04 -10.72 14.97
C ALA A 428 9.87 -10.51 13.45
N LEU A 429 9.23 -9.42 13.04
CA LEU A 429 8.84 -9.20 11.63
C LEU A 429 10.03 -8.89 10.70
N CYS A 430 11.01 -8.16 11.20
CA CYS A 430 12.25 -7.86 10.48
C CYS A 430 13.45 -8.20 11.37
N PRO A 431 13.86 -9.48 11.43
CA PRO A 431 15.08 -9.82 12.14
C PRO A 431 16.26 -9.05 11.56
N SER A 432 17.15 -8.59 12.44
CA SER A 432 18.36 -7.89 12.02
C SER A 432 19.17 -8.74 11.03
N PRO A 433 19.84 -8.11 10.05
CA PRO A 433 20.87 -8.75 9.24
C PRO A 433 21.87 -9.50 10.13
N ILE A 434 22.17 -10.76 9.78
CA ILE A 434 23.19 -11.56 10.47
C ILE A 434 24.32 -11.75 9.48
N ILE A 435 25.52 -11.27 9.82
CA ILE A 435 26.71 -11.43 8.98
C ILE A 435 27.54 -12.57 9.55
N THR A 436 27.67 -13.66 8.80
CA THR A 436 28.40 -14.85 9.22
C THR A 436 29.86 -14.82 8.79
N ASN A 437 30.16 -14.20 7.65
CA ASN A 437 31.50 -14.18 7.08
C ASN A 437 31.70 -12.98 6.15
N VAL A 438 32.95 -12.50 6.05
CA VAL A 438 33.35 -11.45 5.11
C VAL A 438 34.74 -11.75 4.57
N TYR A 439 34.88 -11.86 3.25
CA TYR A 439 36.15 -12.21 2.60
C TYR A 439 36.30 -11.61 1.18
N PRO A 440 37.54 -11.41 0.68
CA PRO A 440 38.79 -11.56 1.42
C PRO A 440 38.95 -10.49 2.50
N ASN A 441 39.65 -10.83 3.58
CA ASN A 441 40.10 -9.91 4.62
C ASN A 441 41.51 -10.35 5.05
N PRO A 442 42.59 -9.63 4.69
CA PRO A 442 42.63 -8.26 4.16
C PRO A 442 42.13 -8.10 2.72
N ILE A 443 41.79 -6.86 2.36
CA ILE A 443 41.37 -6.45 1.00
C ILE A 443 42.01 -5.09 0.63
N THR A 444 41.92 -4.71 -0.64
CA THR A 444 42.42 -3.43 -1.16
C THR A 444 41.24 -2.60 -1.69
N SER A 445 41.36 -1.27 -1.69
CA SER A 445 40.32 -0.38 -2.22
C SER A 445 40.74 0.24 -3.56
N GLY A 446 39.78 0.50 -4.44
CA GLY A 446 40.01 1.09 -5.77
C GLY A 446 40.73 0.20 -6.79
N THR A 447 40.96 -1.07 -6.46
CA THR A 447 41.62 -2.05 -7.35
C THR A 447 40.62 -2.96 -8.08
N ASN A 448 39.32 -2.65 -7.98
CA ASN A 448 38.21 -3.56 -8.34
C ASN A 448 38.17 -4.85 -7.49
N SER A 449 38.78 -4.84 -6.30
CA SER A 449 38.61 -5.96 -5.36
C SER A 449 37.17 -6.05 -4.87
N VAL A 450 36.66 -7.27 -4.86
CA VAL A 450 35.29 -7.59 -4.44
C VAL A 450 35.31 -8.20 -3.05
N LEU A 451 34.63 -7.54 -2.12
CA LEU A 451 34.30 -8.04 -0.80
C LEU A 451 33.00 -8.85 -0.89
N THR A 452 33.05 -10.12 -0.50
CA THR A 452 31.89 -10.99 -0.36
C THR A 452 31.47 -11.02 1.10
N ILE A 453 30.21 -10.70 1.36
CA ILE A 453 29.59 -10.65 2.70
C ILE A 453 28.51 -11.72 2.71
N GLU A 454 28.67 -12.74 3.54
CA GLU A 454 27.71 -13.85 3.69
C GLU A 454 26.90 -13.69 4.97
N GLY A 455 25.66 -14.18 4.93
CA GLY A 455 24.76 -14.09 6.07
C GLY A 455 23.32 -14.47 5.80
N PHE A 456 22.42 -13.83 6.56
CA PHE A 456 20.98 -14.01 6.48
C PHE A 456 20.26 -12.69 6.70
N ASN A 457 19.03 -12.58 6.20
CA ASN A 457 18.14 -11.44 6.37
C ASN A 457 18.66 -10.15 5.72
N PHE A 458 19.50 -10.23 4.68
CA PHE A 458 19.95 -9.05 3.94
C PHE A 458 18.87 -8.44 3.05
N GLY A 459 17.79 -9.19 2.78
CA GLY A 459 16.76 -8.82 1.81
C GLY A 459 17.09 -9.33 0.40
N SER A 460 16.07 -9.76 -0.34
CA SER A 460 16.22 -10.36 -1.68
C SER A 460 16.71 -9.38 -2.75
N VAL A 461 16.59 -8.07 -2.51
CA VAL A 461 17.09 -6.99 -3.34
C VAL A 461 17.68 -5.89 -2.46
N ARG A 462 18.64 -5.13 -2.99
CA ARG A 462 19.25 -4.00 -2.27
C ARG A 462 18.25 -2.88 -1.97
N ASP A 463 17.52 -2.44 -3.00
CA ASP A 463 16.72 -1.21 -2.97
C ASP A 463 17.52 -0.01 -2.39
N THR A 464 17.11 0.54 -1.24
CA THR A 464 17.82 1.61 -0.52
C THR A 464 18.87 1.12 0.48
N GLY A 465 19.02 -0.19 0.64
CA GLY A 465 19.99 -0.83 1.52
C GLY A 465 21.45 -0.44 1.24
N GLN A 466 22.25 -0.37 2.29
CA GLN A 466 23.64 0.09 2.26
C GLN A 466 24.53 -0.76 3.15
N ILE A 467 25.77 -0.95 2.72
CA ILE A 467 26.86 -1.30 3.61
C ILE A 467 27.38 -0.01 4.23
N TRP A 468 27.73 -0.02 5.52
CA TRP A 468 28.43 1.06 6.20
C TRP A 468 29.83 0.63 6.56
N MET A 469 30.81 1.46 6.23
CA MET A 469 32.24 1.23 6.53
C MET A 469 32.89 2.51 7.05
N PRO A 470 33.98 2.42 7.83
CA PRO A 470 34.75 3.60 8.23
C PRO A 470 35.36 4.34 7.05
N ASN A 471 35.59 5.64 7.21
CA ASN A 471 36.43 6.39 6.29
C ASN A 471 37.93 6.22 6.61
N ASP A 472 38.78 6.69 5.71
CA ASP A 472 40.24 6.59 5.78
C ASP A 472 40.93 7.65 6.67
N ASP A 473 40.17 8.55 7.29
CA ASP A 473 40.70 9.60 8.19
C ASP A 473 41.13 9.07 9.58
N GLY A 474 41.03 7.75 9.83
CA GLY A 474 41.38 7.15 11.13
C GLY A 474 40.41 7.48 12.28
N GLY A 475 39.26 8.10 11.99
CA GLY A 475 38.23 8.47 12.96
C GLY A 475 37.04 7.49 13.02
N SER A 476 36.04 7.80 13.86
CA SER A 476 34.80 7.00 13.99
C SER A 476 33.73 7.33 12.92
N ALA A 477 34.09 8.08 11.88
CA ALA A 477 33.16 8.50 10.85
C ALA A 477 32.84 7.33 9.91
N LEU A 478 31.54 7.08 9.70
CA LEU A 478 31.06 6.03 8.81
C LEU A 478 30.60 6.60 7.48
N ILE A 479 31.06 5.98 6.40
CA ILE A 479 30.48 6.09 5.08
C ILE A 479 29.20 5.26 5.09
N LYS A 480 28.05 5.92 4.90
CA LYS A 480 26.72 5.28 4.99
C LYS A 480 26.04 5.09 3.65
N HIS A 481 26.60 5.63 2.58
CA HIS A 481 26.02 5.57 1.25
C HIS A 481 27.11 5.31 0.24
N PHE A 482 27.00 4.20 -0.48
CA PHE A 482 27.85 3.84 -1.60
C PHE A 482 27.05 3.88 -2.90
N ASP A 483 27.73 4.08 -4.03
CA ASP A 483 27.07 4.18 -5.33
C ASP A 483 26.49 2.83 -5.73
N TYR A 484 25.47 2.84 -6.60
CA TYR A 484 24.94 1.58 -7.13
C TYR A 484 25.98 0.75 -7.87
N ILE A 485 26.98 1.39 -8.50
CA ILE A 485 28.08 0.73 -9.20
C ILE A 485 29.08 0.04 -8.26
N ASP A 486 29.08 0.39 -6.97
CA ASP A 486 29.94 -0.28 -5.98
C ASP A 486 29.36 -1.64 -5.56
N TYR A 487 28.11 -1.95 -5.91
CA TYR A 487 27.47 -3.23 -5.63
C TYR A 487 27.42 -4.09 -6.88
N GLN A 488 28.07 -5.25 -6.84
CA GLN A 488 28.02 -6.23 -7.91
C GLN A 488 26.75 -7.09 -7.83
N SER A 489 26.35 -7.49 -6.62
CA SER A 489 25.10 -8.23 -6.37
C SER A 489 24.65 -8.07 -4.91
N TRP A 490 23.34 -8.22 -4.69
CA TRP A 490 22.72 -8.23 -3.36
C TRP A 490 21.55 -9.22 -3.37
N ASN A 491 21.58 -10.19 -2.47
CA ASN A 491 20.45 -11.09 -2.19
C ASN A 491 20.39 -11.35 -0.67
N ASP A 492 19.44 -12.18 -0.22
CA ASP A 492 19.18 -12.35 1.21
C ASP A 492 20.33 -12.98 2.02
N ASN A 493 21.21 -13.71 1.33
CA ASN A 493 22.29 -14.47 1.94
C ASN A 493 23.69 -13.99 1.56
N GLU A 494 23.83 -13.17 0.54
CA GLU A 494 25.12 -12.72 0.00
C GLU A 494 25.06 -11.31 -0.58
N ILE A 495 26.05 -10.49 -0.25
CA ILE A 495 26.31 -9.19 -0.88
C ILE A 495 27.72 -9.21 -1.47
N LYS A 496 27.86 -8.84 -2.75
CA LYS A 496 29.16 -8.63 -3.41
C LYS A 496 29.37 -7.16 -3.64
N PHE A 497 30.41 -6.62 -3.01
CA PHE A 497 30.69 -5.20 -2.94
C PHE A 497 32.09 -4.89 -3.44
N ILE A 498 32.21 -4.06 -4.46
CA ILE A 498 33.49 -3.54 -4.95
C ILE A 498 33.91 -2.42 -4.00
N VAL A 499 35.06 -2.57 -3.34
CA VAL A 499 35.53 -1.56 -2.37
C VAL A 499 36.11 -0.36 -3.12
N PRO A 500 35.44 0.82 -3.17
CA PRO A 500 35.97 1.96 -3.89
C PRO A 500 37.07 2.66 -3.08
N SER A 501 38.03 3.30 -3.75
CA SER A 501 39.00 4.18 -3.07
C SER A 501 38.43 5.58 -2.80
N ARG A 502 37.33 5.94 -3.45
CA ARG A 502 36.74 7.29 -3.41
C ARG A 502 35.23 7.14 -3.40
N VAL A 503 34.62 7.74 -2.39
CA VAL A 503 33.16 7.78 -2.23
C VAL A 503 32.68 9.19 -2.55
N ASP A 504 31.98 9.31 -3.67
CA ASP A 504 31.51 10.56 -4.23
C ASP A 504 29.98 10.70 -4.19
N THR A 505 29.31 9.83 -3.43
CA THR A 505 27.87 9.83 -3.12
C THR A 505 27.43 10.87 -2.10
N LEU A 506 28.35 11.44 -1.31
CA LEU A 506 27.99 12.12 -0.06
C LEU A 506 28.47 13.54 0.13
N PHE A 507 29.24 14.10 -0.80
CA PHE A 507 29.79 15.43 -0.59
C PHE A 507 29.78 16.28 -1.87
N ALA A 508 29.64 17.59 -1.68
CA ALA A 508 29.97 18.56 -2.72
C ALA A 508 31.41 18.30 -3.20
N SER A 509 31.64 18.46 -4.50
CA SER A 509 32.94 18.32 -5.17
C SER A 509 34.10 18.80 -4.27
N GLY A 510 35.04 17.90 -3.91
CA GLY A 510 36.25 18.24 -3.15
C GLY A 510 36.33 17.71 -1.70
N TYR A 511 35.33 16.96 -1.22
CA TYR A 511 35.33 16.32 0.11
C TYR A 511 35.17 14.79 0.04
N GLU A 512 35.54 14.17 -1.07
CA GLU A 512 35.39 12.72 -1.21
C GLU A 512 36.29 11.98 -0.22
N LYS A 513 35.73 10.93 0.40
CA LYS A 513 36.42 10.13 1.42
C LYS A 513 36.83 8.77 0.86
N GLY A 514 37.97 8.25 1.29
CA GLY A 514 38.35 6.88 1.01
C GLY A 514 37.75 5.92 2.03
N VAL A 515 37.69 4.65 1.66
CA VAL A 515 37.21 3.58 2.55
C VAL A 515 38.38 3.09 3.39
N GLY A 516 38.20 3.15 4.72
CA GLY A 516 39.19 2.73 5.71
C GLY A 516 38.90 1.36 6.34
N SER A 517 39.84 0.91 7.16
CA SER A 517 39.71 -0.32 7.95
C SER A 517 38.74 -0.16 9.13
N GLY A 518 38.05 -1.24 9.51
CA GLY A 518 37.25 -1.33 10.73
C GLY A 518 35.96 -2.13 10.57
N TYR A 519 35.00 -1.93 11.47
CA TYR A 519 33.77 -2.74 11.50
C TYR A 519 32.83 -2.39 10.36
N LEU A 520 32.31 -3.44 9.72
CA LEU A 520 31.33 -3.35 8.63
C LEU A 520 29.92 -3.53 9.19
N THR A 521 28.98 -2.70 8.74
CA THR A 521 27.55 -2.86 9.05
C THR A 521 26.76 -3.08 7.76
N VAL A 522 25.83 -4.04 7.74
CA VAL A 522 24.80 -4.13 6.70
C VAL A 522 23.55 -3.45 7.23
N CYS A 523 23.09 -2.41 6.54
CA CYS A 523 21.83 -1.72 6.79
C CYS A 523 20.85 -2.04 5.67
N ARG A 524 19.78 -2.77 5.98
CA ARG A 524 18.73 -3.10 5.01
C ARG A 524 17.87 -1.86 4.71
N SER A 525 17.08 -1.91 3.63
CA SER A 525 16.20 -0.84 3.17
C SER A 525 15.15 -0.40 4.20
N ASP A 526 14.75 -1.30 5.11
CA ASP A 526 13.84 -1.02 6.24
C ASP A 526 14.55 -0.44 7.47
N GLY A 527 15.87 -0.24 7.42
CA GLY A 527 16.67 0.33 8.50
C GLY A 527 17.20 -0.69 9.52
N ALA A 528 16.88 -1.99 9.38
CA ALA A 528 17.45 -3.04 10.22
C ALA A 528 18.97 -3.16 9.99
N LYS A 529 19.75 -3.37 11.06
CA LYS A 529 21.22 -3.34 11.02
C LYS A 529 21.84 -4.59 11.62
N GLY A 530 22.86 -5.10 10.94
CA GLY A 530 23.76 -6.13 11.43
C GLY A 530 25.20 -5.66 11.37
N ILE A 531 25.96 -5.84 12.44
CA ILE A 531 27.38 -5.47 12.51
C ILE A 531 28.22 -6.75 12.44
N TYR A 532 29.21 -6.77 11.56
CA TYR A 532 30.19 -7.84 11.53
C TYR A 532 31.20 -7.65 12.66
N SER A 533 31.39 -8.67 13.49
CA SER A 533 32.17 -8.56 14.74
C SER A 533 33.69 -8.53 14.53
N VAL A 534 34.17 -8.75 13.30
CA VAL A 534 35.61 -8.71 12.95
C VAL A 534 35.89 -7.50 12.07
N PRO A 535 36.90 -6.67 12.40
CA PRO A 535 37.24 -5.51 11.58
C PRO A 535 37.83 -5.94 10.22
N ILE A 536 37.38 -5.29 9.15
CA ILE A 536 37.94 -5.41 7.81
C ILE A 536 39.24 -4.61 7.73
N GLN A 537 40.27 -5.19 7.13
CA GLN A 537 41.57 -4.58 6.93
C GLN A 537 41.71 -4.14 5.46
N ILE A 538 41.75 -2.83 5.22
CA ILE A 538 42.09 -2.22 3.94
C ILE A 538 43.61 -2.00 3.91
N THR A 539 44.33 -2.74 3.08
CA THR A 539 45.81 -2.69 3.07
C THR A 539 46.37 -1.49 2.32
N TYR A 540 45.73 -1.11 1.20
CA TYR A 540 46.05 0.10 0.45
C TYR A 540 44.88 0.49 -0.46
N ALA A 541 44.92 1.71 -0.99
CA ALA A 541 43.93 2.28 -1.89
C ALA A 541 44.57 2.75 -3.21
N ASN A 542 44.06 2.28 -4.35
CA ASN A 542 44.38 2.87 -5.65
C ASN A 542 43.38 3.98 -5.97
N MET A 543 43.85 5.21 -6.13
CA MET A 543 42.95 6.34 -6.39
C MET A 543 42.13 6.12 -7.66
N ASN A 544 40.81 6.29 -7.57
CA ASN A 544 39.88 6.25 -8.70
C ASN A 544 39.34 7.65 -9.05
N ILE A 545 39.04 7.85 -10.33
CA ILE A 545 38.27 8.99 -10.83
C ILE A 545 36.91 8.52 -11.36
N SER A 546 35.88 9.29 -11.01
CA SER A 546 34.51 9.13 -11.49
C SER A 546 34.37 9.69 -12.91
N ILE A 547 33.84 8.90 -13.84
CA ILE A 547 33.55 9.31 -15.23
C ILE A 547 32.06 9.21 -15.50
N ALA A 548 31.51 10.20 -16.22
CA ALA A 548 30.11 10.22 -16.64
C ALA A 548 29.12 10.11 -15.47
N LYS A 549 29.42 10.81 -14.37
CA LYS A 549 28.58 10.89 -13.17
C LYS A 549 27.14 11.31 -13.53
N ASN A 550 26.16 10.71 -12.86
CA ASN A 550 24.73 10.89 -13.10
C ASN A 550 24.22 10.41 -14.47
N THR A 551 24.98 9.57 -15.18
CA THR A 551 24.54 8.94 -16.43
C THR A 551 24.53 7.41 -16.30
N PRO A 552 23.82 6.68 -17.19
CA PRO A 552 23.89 5.22 -17.24
C PRO A 552 25.29 4.66 -17.49
N SER A 553 26.22 5.47 -18.00
CA SER A 553 27.61 5.10 -18.26
C SER A 553 28.54 5.41 -17.08
N TYR A 554 27.98 5.66 -15.89
CA TYR A 554 28.75 6.02 -14.71
C TYR A 554 29.72 4.89 -14.32
N GLN A 555 31.00 5.23 -14.16
CA GLN A 555 32.05 4.29 -13.76
C GLN A 555 33.12 4.98 -12.91
N LYS A 556 33.78 4.18 -12.06
CA LYS A 556 35.00 4.57 -11.34
C LYS A 556 36.17 3.86 -12.00
N ILE A 557 37.12 4.63 -12.54
CA ILE A 557 38.33 4.06 -13.15
C ILE A 557 39.57 4.38 -12.31
N PRO A 558 40.54 3.46 -12.22
CA PRO A 558 41.79 3.73 -11.54
C PRO A 558 42.57 4.83 -12.25
N LEU A 559 43.00 5.82 -11.47
CA LEU A 559 43.93 6.84 -11.89
C LEU A 559 45.28 6.15 -12.16
N ARG A 560 45.81 6.36 -13.36
CA ARG A 560 47.16 5.92 -13.70
C ARG A 560 48.06 7.13 -13.75
N VAL A 561 49.23 7.03 -13.13
CA VAL A 561 50.29 8.02 -13.33
C VAL A 561 50.75 7.89 -14.78
N ILE A 562 50.50 8.91 -15.59
CA ILE A 562 50.96 8.96 -16.97
C ILE A 562 52.38 9.55 -16.97
N ALA A 563 53.23 9.02 -17.85
CA ALA A 563 54.53 9.57 -18.14
C ALA A 563 54.41 11.03 -18.60
N ASP A 564 55.21 11.93 -18.02
CA ASP A 564 55.38 13.25 -18.62
C ASP A 564 56.26 13.06 -19.86
N TYR A 565 55.71 13.30 -21.05
CA TYR A 565 56.48 13.26 -22.30
C TYR A 565 57.27 11.95 -22.53
N LEU A 566 56.66 10.78 -22.24
CA LEU A 566 57.27 9.44 -22.35
C LEU A 566 58.28 9.09 -21.25
N ASP A 567 58.55 9.98 -20.29
CA ASP A 567 59.32 9.67 -19.08
C ASP A 567 58.39 9.28 -17.92
N THR A 568 58.45 8.02 -17.48
CA THR A 568 57.74 7.55 -16.29
C THR A 568 58.47 7.90 -14.99
N THR A 569 59.63 8.56 -15.08
CA THR A 569 60.46 8.87 -13.92
C THR A 569 59.81 9.93 -13.04
N LYS A 570 59.64 9.58 -11.76
CA LYS A 570 59.16 10.51 -10.74
C LYS A 570 60.27 10.72 -9.72
N TYR A 571 60.68 11.98 -9.60
CA TYR A 571 61.83 12.39 -8.83
C TYR A 571 61.43 12.82 -7.43
N PHE A 572 62.07 12.23 -6.42
CA PHE A 572 62.00 12.70 -5.04
C PHE A 572 63.38 13.20 -4.59
N SER A 573 63.38 14.17 -3.70
CA SER A 573 64.59 14.60 -3.00
C SER A 573 64.57 14.05 -1.58
N LEU A 574 65.74 13.64 -1.07
CA LEU A 574 65.85 13.18 0.30
C LEU A 574 66.23 14.35 1.21
N ASP A 575 65.50 14.49 2.32
CA ASP A 575 65.89 15.42 3.38
C ASP A 575 67.08 14.91 4.20
N SER A 576 67.77 15.83 4.86
CA SER A 576 68.87 15.56 5.79
C SER A 576 68.52 14.61 6.93
N SER A 577 67.25 14.50 7.33
CA SER A 577 66.75 13.49 8.28
C SER A 577 66.85 12.04 7.76
N ILE A 578 66.93 11.87 6.44
CA ILE A 578 67.11 10.58 5.75
C ILE A 578 68.55 10.40 5.30
N TYR A 579 69.07 11.28 4.44
CA TYR A 579 70.32 11.01 3.72
C TYR A 579 71.58 11.05 4.60
N ASN A 580 71.51 11.70 5.77
CA ASN A 580 72.61 11.68 6.74
C ASN A 580 72.75 10.34 7.50
N ASP A 581 71.76 9.45 7.40
CA ASP A 581 71.77 8.12 8.00
C ASP A 581 71.79 7.05 6.89
N PRO A 582 72.92 6.34 6.71
CA PRO A 582 73.04 5.33 5.66
C PRO A 582 71.97 4.23 5.71
N ALA A 583 71.48 3.87 6.90
CA ALA A 583 70.45 2.83 7.04
C ALA A 583 69.10 3.31 6.50
N LYS A 584 68.74 4.57 6.76
CA LYS A 584 67.51 5.19 6.27
C LYS A 584 67.56 5.42 4.76
N ASP A 585 68.68 5.92 4.25
CA ASP A 585 68.90 6.13 2.81
C ASP A 585 68.76 4.81 2.02
N ILE A 586 69.40 3.73 2.49
CA ILE A 586 69.28 2.40 1.89
C ILE A 586 67.83 1.90 1.94
N ALA A 587 67.14 2.05 3.08
CA ALA A 587 65.75 1.62 3.22
C ALA A 587 64.81 2.33 2.24
N VAL A 588 64.96 3.66 2.06
CA VAL A 588 64.14 4.42 1.10
C VAL A 588 64.46 4.03 -0.34
N LYS A 589 65.74 3.84 -0.68
CA LYS A 589 66.16 3.35 -2.01
C LYS A 589 65.57 1.97 -2.34
N GLU A 590 65.60 1.06 -1.37
CA GLU A 590 65.03 -0.28 -1.54
C GLU A 590 63.50 -0.21 -1.69
N ALA A 591 62.84 0.63 -0.91
CA ALA A 591 61.40 0.88 -1.05
C ALA A 591 61.05 1.41 -2.46
N PHE A 592 61.84 2.34 -2.99
CA PHE A 592 61.67 2.85 -4.35
C PHE A 592 61.88 1.78 -5.42
N HIS A 593 62.86 0.89 -5.22
CA HIS A 593 63.06 -0.25 -6.11
C HIS A 593 61.82 -1.16 -6.12
N HIS A 594 61.32 -1.53 -4.94
CA HIS A 594 60.11 -2.35 -4.80
C HIS A 594 58.88 -1.67 -5.41
N TRP A 595 58.70 -0.37 -5.16
CA TRP A 595 57.59 0.40 -5.74
C TRP A 595 57.71 0.50 -7.25
N THR A 596 58.92 0.64 -7.78
CA THR A 596 59.14 0.69 -9.23
C THR A 596 58.71 -0.62 -9.87
N CYS A 597 59.07 -1.74 -9.27
CA CYS A 597 58.61 -3.06 -9.72
C CYS A 597 57.09 -3.23 -9.59
N ALA A 598 56.49 -2.74 -8.50
CA ALA A 598 55.07 -2.91 -8.22
C ALA A 598 54.16 -2.01 -9.07
N THR A 599 54.58 -0.77 -9.34
CA THR A 599 53.75 0.24 -10.02
C THR A 599 54.14 0.49 -11.48
N LEU A 600 55.30 -0.01 -11.91
CA LEU A 600 55.91 0.28 -13.22
C LEU A 600 56.22 1.77 -13.46
N ILE A 601 56.25 2.56 -12.39
CA ILE A 601 56.68 3.97 -12.40
C ILE A 601 58.14 3.98 -11.99
N ASN A 602 59.00 4.70 -12.72
CA ASN A 602 60.42 4.77 -12.39
C ASN A 602 60.62 5.75 -11.22
N TRP A 603 60.49 5.29 -9.98
CA TRP A 603 60.71 6.13 -8.80
C TRP A 603 62.21 6.34 -8.61
N ASN A 604 62.66 7.59 -8.63
CA ASN A 604 64.08 7.90 -8.57
C ASN A 604 64.37 9.03 -7.60
N ILE A 605 65.57 9.03 -7.04
CA ILE A 605 66.06 10.08 -6.16
C ILE A 605 66.87 11.04 -7.01
N LYS A 606 66.49 12.33 -7.00
CA LYS A 606 67.14 13.36 -7.81
C LYS A 606 68.34 13.95 -7.10
N ASP A 607 68.11 14.50 -5.90
CA ASP A 607 69.09 15.24 -5.12
C ASP A 607 68.85 15.06 -3.61
N SER A 608 69.83 15.45 -2.81
CA SER A 608 69.70 15.62 -1.35
C SER A 608 69.48 17.10 -1.07
N VAL A 609 68.38 17.45 -0.40
CA VAL A 609 68.03 18.86 -0.10
C VAL A 609 67.86 19.05 1.40
N GLN A 610 68.19 20.24 1.90
CA GLN A 610 67.66 20.71 3.18
C GLN A 610 66.27 21.29 2.90
N ILE A 611 65.20 20.65 3.37
CA ILE A 611 63.84 21.11 3.07
C ILE A 611 63.62 22.50 3.67
N GLN A 612 63.19 23.46 2.85
CA GLN A 612 62.44 24.62 3.32
C GLN A 612 60.96 24.28 3.20
N HIS A 613 60.19 24.35 4.30
CA HIS A 613 58.75 24.07 4.32
C HIS A 613 57.94 25.18 3.63
N SER A 614 58.25 25.48 2.38
CA SER A 614 57.53 26.39 1.49
C SER A 614 57.13 25.64 0.22
N ALA A 615 55.99 25.96 -0.37
CA ALA A 615 55.57 25.36 -1.64
C ALA A 615 56.56 25.73 -2.75
N ASP A 616 57.48 24.81 -3.07
CA ASP A 616 58.63 25.01 -3.97
C ASP A 616 58.63 24.04 -5.17
N ASN A 617 57.55 23.26 -5.34
CA ASN A 617 57.41 22.20 -6.34
C ASN A 617 58.46 21.07 -6.23
N ILE A 618 59.12 20.91 -5.09
CA ILE A 618 60.02 19.79 -4.81
C ILE A 618 59.24 18.70 -4.06
N CYS A 619 59.17 17.50 -4.64
CA CYS A 619 58.70 16.32 -3.91
C CYS A 619 59.84 15.84 -3.01
N ALA A 620 59.68 15.94 -1.69
CA ALA A 620 60.71 15.57 -0.73
C ALA A 620 60.25 14.48 0.25
N ILE A 621 61.15 13.59 0.64
CA ILE A 621 60.95 12.58 1.69
C ILE A 621 61.76 12.99 2.90
N TYR A 622 61.08 13.07 4.05
CA TYR A 622 61.67 13.39 5.34
C TYR A 622 61.09 12.49 6.42
N LEU A 623 61.84 12.33 7.52
CA LEU A 623 61.29 11.78 8.76
C LEU A 623 60.98 12.93 9.70
N GLU A 624 59.74 12.98 10.18
CA GLU A 624 59.37 13.87 11.27
C GLU A 624 59.41 13.06 12.58
N ASP A 625 60.42 13.29 13.40
CA ASP A 625 60.60 12.58 14.67
C ASP A 625 59.51 12.87 15.71
N SER A 626 58.57 13.78 15.42
CA SER A 626 57.39 14.06 16.23
C SER A 626 56.23 13.07 15.99
N TYR A 627 56.25 12.29 14.89
CA TYR A 627 55.15 11.41 14.45
C TYR A 627 55.45 9.91 14.55
N HIS A 628 56.42 9.49 15.37
CA HIS A 628 56.65 8.06 15.65
C HIS A 628 55.40 7.43 16.29
N GLY A 629 54.51 6.90 15.47
CA GLY A 629 53.61 5.83 15.88
C GLY A 629 54.47 4.68 16.39
N ASN A 630 54.10 4.09 17.53
CA ASN A 630 54.85 3.01 18.15
C ASN A 630 55.30 1.97 17.10
N PRO A 631 56.58 1.57 17.07
CA PRO A 631 57.05 0.59 16.11
C PRO A 631 56.22 -0.71 16.25
N LEU A 632 55.67 -1.17 15.12
CA LEU A 632 54.82 -2.37 15.03
C LEU A 632 55.57 -3.69 15.32
N ALA A 633 56.87 -3.64 15.59
CA ALA A 633 57.61 -4.75 16.15
C ALA A 633 58.77 -4.23 17.01
N LYS A 634 58.82 -4.65 18.28
CA LYS A 634 60.06 -4.68 19.06
C LYS A 634 60.80 -5.96 18.70
N THR A 635 62.02 -5.85 18.17
CA THR A 635 63.01 -6.94 18.17
C THR A 635 63.48 -7.25 19.57
#